data_AF-A0A955WW94-F1
#
_entry.id   AF-A0A955WW94-F1
#
_cell.length_a   1.000
_cell.length_b   1.000
_cell.length_c   1.000
_cell.angle_alpha   90.00
_cell.angle_beta   90.00
_cell.angle_gamma   90.00
#
_symmetry.space_group_name_H-M   'P 1'
#
loop_
_entity.id
_entity.type
_entity.pdbx_description
1 polymer ?
#
loop_
_entity_poly.entity_id
_entity_poly.type
_entity_poly.pdbx_seq_one_letter_code
_entity_poly.pdbx_strand_id
1 'polypeptide(L)'
;MAEAQRPRPKALNVVYFGVGFTLMATLSMVALTVLRPALGELSEGARTLAMFAPLLLGVPFGARVAWVGRRDDLRLGAALRRAVWP
;
A
#
# COMPACT_ATOMS: atom_id res chain seq x y z
N MET A 1 28.03 -3.50 -20.91
CA MET A 1 28.31 -2.17 -20.32
C MET A 1 27.45 -2.06 -19.08
N ALA A 2 28.05 -2.16 -17.89
CA ALA A 2 27.32 -2.03 -16.63
C ALA A 2 27.02 -0.54 -16.42
N GLU A 3 25.77 -0.17 -16.69
CA GLU A 3 25.25 1.17 -16.41
C GLU A 3 25.37 1.41 -14.90
N ALA A 4 26.21 2.35 -14.51
CA ALA A 4 26.43 2.69 -13.11
C ALA A 4 25.09 3.07 -12.48
N GLN A 5 24.57 2.17 -11.63
CA GLN A 5 23.31 2.33 -10.90
C GLN A 5 23.39 3.58 -10.02
N ARG A 6 22.88 4.69 -10.54
CA ARG A 6 22.71 5.92 -9.77
C ARG A 6 21.69 5.65 -8.66
N PRO A 7 21.93 6.08 -7.42
CA PRO A 7 20.96 5.95 -6.35
C PRO A 7 19.63 6.57 -6.80
N ARG A 8 18.53 5.80 -6.68
CA ARG A 8 17.22 6.28 -7.10
C ARG A 8 16.88 7.59 -6.39
N PRO A 9 16.32 8.58 -7.11
CA PRO A 9 15.93 9.85 -6.49
C PRO A 9 14.97 9.58 -5.32
N LYS A 10 15.14 10.28 -4.20
CA LYS A 10 14.24 10.16 -3.04
C LYS A 10 12.76 10.33 -3.44
N ALA A 11 12.49 11.16 -4.45
CA ALA A 11 11.17 11.35 -5.04
C ALA A 11 10.53 10.05 -5.56
N LEU A 12 11.32 9.14 -6.13
CA LEU A 12 10.79 7.89 -6.68
C LEU A 12 10.26 6.97 -5.58
N ASN A 13 10.91 6.93 -4.41
CA ASN A 13 10.43 6.15 -3.27
C ASN A 13 9.10 6.70 -2.72
N VAL A 14 8.91 8.02 -2.74
CA VAL A 14 7.65 8.67 -2.37
C VAL A 14 6.55 8.30 -3.35
N VAL A 15 6.84 8.26 -4.65
CA VAL A 15 5.87 7.80 -5.67
C VAL A 15 5.48 6.34 -5.42
N TYR A 16 6.44 5.46 -5.16
CA TYR A 16 6.17 4.04 -4.89
C TYR A 16 5.32 3.86 -3.64
N PHE A 17 5.63 4.61 -2.57
CA PHE A 17 4.81 4.65 -1.37
C PHE A 17 3.39 5.12 -1.68
N GLY A 18 3.25 6.26 -2.35
CA GLY A 18 1.95 6.88 -2.66
C GLY A 18 1.06 5.97 -3.50
N VAL A 19 1.63 5.31 -4.52
CA VAL A 19 0.89 4.35 -5.35
C VAL A 19 0.45 3.14 -4.53
N GLY A 20 1.35 2.53 -3.75
CA GLY A 20 1.00 1.39 -2.90
C GLY A 20 -0.06 1.74 -1.86
N PHE A 21 0.12 2.86 -1.16
CA PHE A 21 -0.83 3.40 -0.19
C PHE A 21 -2.21 3.60 -0.81
N THR A 22 -2.27 4.32 -1.93
CA THR A 22 -3.54 4.65 -2.59
C THR A 22 -4.27 3.39 -3.05
N LEU A 23 -3.53 2.42 -3.61
CA LEU A 23 -4.11 1.16 -4.06
C LEU A 23 -4.74 0.40 -2.89
N MET A 24 -4.01 0.20 -1.79
CA MET A 24 -4.56 -0.53 -0.64
C MET A 24 -5.65 0.22 0.12
N ALA A 25 -5.54 1.54 0.24
CA ALA A 25 -6.59 2.36 0.83
C ALA A 25 -7.88 2.25 0.00
N THR A 26 -7.77 2.30 -1.34
CA THR A 26 -8.91 2.13 -2.25
C THR A 26 -9.54 0.75 -2.11
N LEU A 27 -8.73 -0.32 -2.13
CA LEU A 27 -9.22 -1.68 -1.94
C LEU A 27 -9.92 -1.87 -0.58
N SER A 28 -9.36 -1.27 0.48
CA SER A 28 -9.95 -1.31 1.82
C SER A 28 -11.30 -0.59 1.85
N MET A 29 -11.40 0.59 1.21
CA MET A 29 -12.67 1.32 1.09
C MET A 29 -13.71 0.54 0.28
N VAL A 30 -13.31 -0.12 -0.80
CA VAL A 30 -14.20 -0.99 -1.59
C VAL A 30 -14.72 -2.13 -0.71
N ALA A 31 -13.84 -2.80 0.04
CA ALA A 31 -14.22 -3.89 0.94
C ALA A 31 -15.19 -3.41 2.03
N LEU A 32 -14.92 -2.26 2.66
CA LEU A 32 -15.81 -1.65 3.65
C LEU A 32 -17.16 -1.25 3.08
N THR A 33 -17.19 -0.79 1.82
CA THR A 33 -18.43 -0.44 1.12
C THR A 33 -19.32 -1.66 0.90
N VAL A 34 -18.72 -2.78 0.49
CA VAL A 34 -19.43 -4.06 0.32
C VAL A 34 -19.88 -4.63 1.66
N LEU A 35 -19.04 -4.52 2.70
CA LEU A 35 -19.32 -5.01 4.04
C LEU A 35 -20.19 -4.08 4.88
N ARG A 36 -20.56 -2.89 4.37
CA ARG A 36 -21.35 -1.88 5.07
C ARG A 36 -22.59 -2.42 5.79
N PRO A 37 -23.39 -3.34 5.22
CA PRO A 37 -24.54 -3.92 5.92
C PRO A 37 -24.14 -4.61 7.23
N ALA A 38 -23.03 -5.35 7.23
CA ALA A 38 -22.51 -6.06 8.39
C ALA A 38 -21.83 -5.13 9.42
N LEU A 39 -21.32 -3.95 8.99
CA LEU A 39 -20.75 -2.96 9.89
C LEU A 39 -21.79 -2.34 10.85
N GLY A 40 -23.08 -2.46 10.52
CA GLY A 40 -24.19 -2.02 11.36
C GLY A 40 -24.28 -2.76 12.70
N GLU A 41 -23.83 -4.01 12.76
CA GLU A 41 -23.90 -4.86 13.96
C GLU A 41 -22.62 -4.82 14.82
N LEU A 42 -21.61 -4.07 14.37
CA LEU A 42 -20.33 -3.99 15.06
C LEU A 42 -20.37 -3.09 16.31
N SER A 43 -19.55 -3.45 17.29
CA SER A 43 -19.25 -2.61 18.45
C SER A 43 -18.59 -1.29 18.04
N GLU A 44 -18.71 -0.27 18.89
CA GLU A 44 -18.16 1.07 18.64
C GLU A 44 -16.64 1.05 18.37
N GLY A 45 -15.90 0.19 19.07
CA GLY A 45 -14.47 -0.04 18.82
C GLY A 45 -14.17 -0.64 17.45
N ALA A 46 -14.97 -1.61 16.99
CA ALA A 46 -14.79 -2.23 15.68
C ALA A 46 -15.16 -1.28 14.53
N ARG A 47 -16.18 -0.42 14.71
CA ARG A 47 -16.48 0.66 13.76
C ARG A 47 -15.35 1.68 13.68
N THR A 48 -14.77 2.07 14.81
CA THR A 48 -13.61 2.96 14.86
C THR A 48 -12.43 2.35 14.09
N LEU A 49 -12.13 1.07 14.34
CA LEU A 49 -11.07 0.36 13.62
C LEU A 49 -11.34 0.30 12.10
N ALA A 50 -12.59 0.05 11.70
CA ALA A 50 -13.00 0.05 10.30
C ALA A 50 -12.79 1.42 9.63
N MET A 51 -13.06 2.53 10.33
CA MET A 51 -12.78 3.87 9.81
C MET A 51 -11.30 4.12 9.54
N PHE A 52 -10.41 3.57 10.38
CA PHE A 52 -8.96 3.69 10.20
C PHE A 52 -8.35 2.61 9.29
N ALA A 53 -9.12 1.59 8.88
CA ALA A 53 -8.60 0.47 8.11
C ALA A 53 -7.86 0.88 6.81
N PRO A 54 -8.32 1.84 6.00
CA PRO A 54 -7.59 2.28 4.82
C PRO A 54 -6.19 2.82 5.15
N LEU A 55 -6.04 3.50 6.29
CA LEU A 55 -4.77 4.04 6.74
C LEU A 55 -3.88 2.94 7.32
N LEU A 56 -4.46 2.09 8.18
CA LEU A 56 -3.78 0.97 8.84
C LEU A 56 -3.26 -0.07 7.85
N LEU A 57 -3.95 -0.28 6.74
CA LEU A 57 -3.54 -1.21 5.68
C LEU A 57 -2.70 -0.50 4.60
N GLY A 58 -3.07 0.73 4.23
CA GLY A 58 -2.41 1.49 3.17
C GLY A 58 -0.98 1.87 3.51
N VAL A 59 -0.71 2.37 4.73
CA VAL A 59 0.62 2.82 5.14
C VAL A 59 1.66 1.69 5.13
N PRO A 60 1.45 0.53 5.81
CA PRO A 60 2.44 -0.54 5.79
C PRO A 60 2.62 -1.14 4.39
N PHE A 61 1.56 -1.21 3.58
CA PHE A 61 1.67 -1.70 2.21
C PHE A 61 2.46 -0.73 1.31
N GLY A 62 2.16 0.58 1.36
CA GLY A 62 2.93 1.61 0.66
C GLY A 62 4.40 1.59 1.06
N ALA A 63 4.69 1.45 2.35
CA ALA A 63 6.07 1.34 2.85
C ALA A 63 6.77 0.09 2.32
N ARG A 64 6.06 -1.05 2.26
CA ARG A 64 6.57 -2.29 1.67
C ARG A 64 6.88 -2.14 0.19
N VAL A 65 6.00 -1.51 -0.60
CA VAL A 65 6.23 -1.27 -2.05
C VAL A 65 7.46 -0.38 -2.27
N ALA A 66 7.60 0.69 -1.50
CA ALA A 66 8.78 1.56 -1.57
C ALA A 66 10.06 0.83 -1.14
N TRP A 67 9.98 0.00 -0.10
CA TRP A 67 11.12 -0.78 0.38
C TRP A 67 11.57 -1.84 -0.63
N VAL A 68 10.64 -2.63 -1.18
CA VAL A 68 10.93 -3.64 -2.21
C VAL A 68 11.44 -2.98 -3.49
N GLY A 69 10.81 -1.89 -3.93
CA GLY A 69 11.25 -1.13 -5.09
C GLY A 69 12.66 -0.58 -4.96
N ARG A 70 13.07 -0.18 -3.74
CA ARG A 70 14.43 0.28 -3.45
C ARG A 70 15.42 -0.87 -3.27
N ARG A 71 15.03 -1.94 -2.57
CA ARG A 71 15.90 -3.07 -2.24
C ARG A 71 16.32 -3.85 -3.48
N ASP A 72 15.37 -4.10 -4.37
CA ASP A 72 15.54 -4.99 -5.52
C ASP A 72 15.69 -4.21 -6.84
N ASP A 73 15.81 -2.88 -6.77
CA ASP A 73 15.90 -1.96 -7.93
C ASP A 73 14.81 -2.23 -9.00
N LEU A 74 13.58 -2.51 -8.55
CA LEU A 74 12.47 -2.91 -9.42
C LEU A 74 11.68 -1.72 -9.98
N ARG A 75 11.18 -1.84 -11.21
CA ARG A 75 10.15 -0.92 -11.74
C ARG A 75 8.87 -1.02 -10.90
N LEU A 76 8.08 0.05 -10.85
CA LEU A 76 6.90 0.17 -9.98
C LEU A 76 5.94 -1.02 -10.07
N GLY A 77 5.61 -1.48 -11.29
CA GLY A 77 4.74 -2.63 -11.48
C GLY A 77 5.31 -3.94 -10.92
N ALA A 78 6.63 -4.15 -11.04
CA ALA A 78 7.30 -5.32 -10.47
C ALA A 78 7.40 -5.21 -8.94
N ALA A 79 7.68 -4.02 -8.41
CA ALA A 79 7.68 -3.76 -6.97
C ALA A 79 6.30 -4.00 -6.35
N LEU A 80 5.21 -3.61 -7.03
CA LEU A 80 3.84 -3.88 -6.61
C LEU A 80 3.54 -5.40 -6.60
N ARG A 81 3.85 -6.12 -7.68
CA ARG A 81 3.64 -7.58 -7.72
C ARG A 81 4.40 -8.30 -6.61
N ARG A 82 5.67 -7.93 -6.40
CA ARG A 82 6.54 -8.48 -5.35
C ARG A 82 6.11 -8.08 -3.94
N ALA A 83 5.48 -6.92 -3.77
CA ALA A 83 4.90 -6.51 -2.51
C ALA A 83 3.67 -7.34 -2.13
N VAL A 84 2.85 -7.76 -3.12
CA VAL A 84 1.66 -8.61 -2.92
C VAL A 84 2.04 -10.08 -2.73
N TRP A 85 2.95 -10.61 -3.56
CA TRP A 85 3.40 -12.00 -3.51
C TRP A 85 4.88 -12.07 -3.08
N PRO A 86 5.19 -12.53 -1.84
CA PRO A 86 6.57 -12.70 -1.36
C PRO A 86 7.38 -13.70 -2.19
#